data_AF-A0AAW5EC99-F1
#
_entry.id   AF-A0AAW5EC99-F1
#
_cell.length_a   1.000
_cell.length_b   1.000
_cell.length_c   1.000
_cell.angle_alpha   90.00
_cell.angle_beta   90.00
_cell.angle_gamma   90.00
#
_symmetry.space_group_name_H-M   'P 1'
#
loop_
_entity.id
_entity.type
_entity.pdbx_description
1 polymer ?
#
loop_
_entity_poly.entity_id
_entity_poly.type
_entity_poly.pdbx_seq_one_letter_code
_entity_poly.pdbx_strand_id
1 'polypeptide(L)' 'GEEKNIIFKFYNNNNDWLIYDIDVLGVSIVQTYRSQFGDILANQDFDTLLQKLENITIE' A
#
# COMPACT_ATOMS: atom_id res chain seq x y z
N GLY A 1 7.01 19.57 -19.27
CA GLY A 1 7.02 18.68 -18.09
C GLY A 1 6.17 17.48 -18.40
N GLU A 2 6.47 16.32 -17.82
CA GLU A 2 5.65 15.11 -17.97
C GLU A 2 4.49 15.16 -16.97
N GLU A 3 3.26 14.90 -17.41
CA GLU A 3 2.09 14.86 -16.53
C GLU A 3 2.12 13.55 -15.72
N LYS A 4 2.03 13.65 -14.38
CA LYS A 4 1.93 12.50 -13.48
C LYS A 4 0.52 12.42 -12.92
N ASN A 5 -0.22 11.39 -13.32
CA ASN A 5 -1.58 11.16 -12.83
C ASN A 5 -1.53 10.49 -11.44
N ILE A 6 -2.25 11.08 -10.49
CA ILE A 6 -2.40 10.59 -9.11
C ILE A 6 -3.89 10.56 -8.78
N ILE A 7 -4.40 9.42 -8.35
CA ILE A 7 -5.81 9.25 -7.94
C ILE A 7 -5.83 8.90 -6.45
N PHE A 8 -6.54 9.69 -5.66
CA PHE A 8 -6.79 9.42 -4.24
C PHE A 8 -8.11 8.68 -4.09
N LYS A 9 -8.10 7.52 -3.43
CA LYS A 9 -9.32 6.75 -3.15
C LYS A 9 -9.74 6.99 -1.70
N PHE A 10 -10.99 7.42 -1.53
CA PHE A 10 -11.53 7.82 -0.25
C PHE A 10 -12.56 6.81 0.28
N TYR A 11 -12.56 6.65 1.60
CA TYR A 11 -13.54 5.91 2.38
C TYR A 11 -14.24 6.88 3.34
N ASN A 12 -15.57 6.85 3.35
CA ASN A 12 -16.35 7.66 4.30
C ASN A 12 -16.56 6.88 5.59
N ASN A 13 -16.05 7.42 6.68
CA ASN A 13 -16.26 6.93 8.02
C ASN A 13 -17.07 7.95 8.84
N ASN A 14 -18.40 7.81 8.88
CA ASN A 14 -19.27 8.69 9.66
C ASN A 14 -19.06 10.19 9.37
N ASN A 15 -19.09 10.59 8.10
CA ASN A 15 -18.79 11.95 7.62
C ASN A 15 -17.32 12.39 7.70
N ASP A 16 -16.41 11.50 8.08
CA ASP A 16 -14.97 11.71 7.96
C ASP A 16 -14.42 11.00 6.72
N TRP A 17 -13.89 11.75 5.75
CA TRP A 17 -13.36 11.19 4.52
C TRP A 17 -11.88 10.87 4.67
N LEU A 18 -11.57 9.58 4.73
CA LEU A 18 -10.23 9.06 4.92
C LEU A 18 -9.68 8.56 3.59
N ILE A 19 -8.41 8.84 3.30
CA ILE A 19 -7.70 8.23 2.18
C ILE A 19 -7.28 6.83 2.60
N TYR A 20 -7.69 5.82 1.83
CA TYR A 20 -7.31 4.43 2.11
C TYR A 20 -6.31 3.88 1.09
N ASP A 21 -6.22 4.46 -0.11
CA ASP A 21 -5.34 4.02 -1.18
C ASP A 21 -5.06 5.18 -2.16
N ILE A 22 -3.95 5.07 -2.89
CA ILE A 22 -3.50 6.04 -3.89
C ILE A 22 -3.07 5.26 -5.12
N ASP A 23 -3.57 5.64 -6.30
CA ASP A 23 -3.02 5.19 -7.57
C ASP A 23 -2.01 6.21 -8.07
N VAL A 24 -0.77 5.76 -8.30
CA VAL A 24 0.28 6.56 -8.94
C VAL A 24 0.51 5.98 -10.32
N LEU A 25 0.27 6.77 -11.37
CA LEU A 25 0.40 6.32 -12.76
C LEU A 25 -0.41 5.05 -13.06
N GLY A 26 -1.60 4.93 -12.45
CA GLY A 26 -2.48 3.77 -12.60
C GLY A 26 -2.13 2.56 -11.73
N VAL A 27 -1.13 2.65 -10.85
CA VAL A 27 -0.73 1.56 -9.95
C VAL A 27 -1.16 1.89 -8.52
N SER A 28 -2.02 1.06 -7.93
CA SER A 28 -2.47 1.16 -6.53
C SER A 28 -1.36 0.77 -5.57
N ILE A 29 -1.00 1.68 -4.66
CA ILE A 29 -0.01 1.42 -3.61
C ILE A 29 -0.45 0.23 -2.73
N VAL A 30 -1.74 0.19 -2.33
CA VAL A 30 -2.27 -0.91 -1.51
C VAL A 30 -2.17 -2.25 -2.24
N GLN A 31 -2.53 -2.31 -3.53
CA GLN A 31 -2.41 -3.55 -4.30
C GLN A 31 -0.95 -3.99 -4.46
N THR A 32 -0.03 -3.04 -4.69
CA THR A 32 1.40 -3.34 -4.80
C THR A 32 1.94 -3.99 -3.52
N TYR A 33 1.69 -3.39 -2.34
CA TYR A 33 2.14 -3.99 -1.07
C TYR A 33 1.44 -5.33 -0.78
N ARG A 34 0.14 -5.45 -1.10
CA ARG A 34 -0.59 -6.71 -0.94
C ARG A 34 0.03 -7.85 -1.76
N SER A 35 0.44 -7.58 -3.00
CA SER A 35 1.13 -8.57 -3.83
C SER A 35 2.45 -8.99 -3.20
N GLN A 36 3.26 -8.03 -2.75
CA GLN A 36 4.55 -8.32 -2.11
C GLN A 36 4.38 -9.15 -0.83
N PHE A 37 3.38 -8.85 -0.02
CA PHE A 37 3.08 -9.65 1.18
C PHE A 37 2.59 -11.05 0.82
N GLY A 38 1.78 -11.19 -0.23
CA GLY A 38 1.37 -12.49 -0.77
C GLY A 38 2.58 -13.34 -1.20
N ASP A 39 3.52 -12.73 -1.91
CA ASP A 39 4.75 -13.40 -2.34
C ASP A 39 5.62 -13.82 -1.15
N ILE A 40 5.73 -12.99 -0.10
CA ILE A 40 6.42 -13.36 1.14
C ILE A 40 5.73 -14.55 1.79
N LEU A 41 4.42 -14.50 2.01
CA LEU A 41 3.69 -15.57 2.69
C LEU A 41 3.65 -16.88 1.89
N ALA A 42 3.81 -16.82 0.56
CA ALA A 42 3.90 -18.00 -0.28
C ALA A 42 5.28 -18.70 -0.19
N ASN A 43 6.34 -17.94 0.12
CA ASN A 43 7.72 -18.44 0.10
C ASN A 43 8.39 -18.47 1.50
N GLN A 44 7.80 -17.81 2.48
CA GLN A 44 8.33 -17.54 3.83
C GLN A 44 7.18 -17.59 4.84
N ASP A 45 7.49 -17.45 6.13
CA ASP A 45 6.51 -17.43 7.21
C ASP A 45 6.02 -16.01 7.55
N PHE A 46 5.02 -15.97 8.43
CA PHE A 46 4.44 -14.73 8.92
C PHE A 46 5.44 -13.87 9.72
N ASP A 47 6.36 -14.49 10.45
CA ASP A 47 7.36 -13.78 11.23
C ASP A 47 8.30 -12.98 10.32
N THR A 48 8.65 -13.55 9.16
CA THR A 48 9.44 -12.83 8.15
C THR A 48 8.69 -11.63 7.55
N LEU A 49 7.38 -11.75 7.35
CA LEU A 49 6.55 -10.61 6.94
C LEU A 49 6.55 -9.52 8.02
N LEU A 50 6.39 -9.89 9.29
CA LEU A 50 6.37 -8.95 10.41
C LEU A 50 7.70 -8.19 10.52
N GLN A 51 8.84 -8.88 10.43
CA GLN A 51 10.15 -8.25 10.42
C GLN A 51 10.32 -7.25 9.27
N LYS A 52 9.77 -7.55 8.09
CA LYS A 52 9.81 -6.62 6.95
C LYS A 52 8.99 -5.35 7.20
N LEU A 53 7.87 -5.47 7.92
CA LEU A 53 7.04 -4.31 8.30
C LEU A 53 7.71 -3.45 9.37
N GLU A 54 8.35 -4.07 10.37
CA GLU A 54 9.07 -3.36 11.44
C GLU A 54 10.25 -2.54 10.93
N ASN A 55 10.89 -3.00 9.84
CA ASN A 55 12.02 -2.30 9.23
C ASN A 55 11.60 -1.18 8.26
N ILE A 56 10.30 -0.92 8.07
CA ILE A 56 9.83 0.25 7.31
C ILE A 56 10.07 1.49 8.17
N THR A 57 11.27 2.04 8.10
CA THR A 57 11.57 3.35 8.69
C THR A 57 11.11 4.41 7.70
N ILE A 58 10.07 5.16 8.06
CA ILE A 58 9.66 6.36 7.35
C ILE A 58 10.52 7.50 7.90
N GLU A 59 11.57 7.88 7.18
CA GLU A 59 12.31 9.14 7.41
C GLU A 59 11.55 10.36 6.87
#